data_AF-A0A7X9CFF2-F1
#
_entry.id   AF-A0A7X9CFF2-F1
#
_cell.length_a   1.000
_cell.length_b   1.000
_cell.length_c   1.000
_cell.angle_alpha   90.00
_cell.angle_beta   90.00
_cell.angle_gamma   90.00
#
_symmetry.space_group_name_H-M   'P 1'
#
loop_
_entity.id
_entity.type
_entity.pdbx_description
1 polymer ?
#
loop_
_entity_poly.entity_id
_entity_poly.type
_entity_poly.pdbx_seq_one_letter_code
_entity_poly.pdbx_strand_id
1 'polypeptide(L)' 'MGKKPLDPNAVRALNEMKMEIARELGVTDTFLNNEEIDPVNNIFTAGPVGGLMTRKLVEMGEKNLIDEE' A
#
# COMPACT_ATOMS: atom_id res chain seq x y z
N MET A 1 -3.43 -22.96 -4.92
CA MET A 1 -2.35 -22.19 -4.25
C MET A 1 -2.60 -22.25 -2.75
N GLY A 2 -1.73 -22.93 -1.99
CA GLY A 2 -1.88 -23.02 -0.53
C GLY A 2 -1.74 -21.63 0.08
N LYS A 3 -2.65 -21.26 1.00
CA LYS A 3 -2.55 -20.02 1.78
C LYS A 3 -1.32 -20.12 2.67
N LYS A 4 -0.15 -19.66 2.19
CA LYS A 4 0.95 -19.34 3.09
C LYS A 4 0.42 -18.34 4.11
N PRO A 5 0.65 -18.54 5.41
CA PRO A 5 0.33 -17.52 6.40
C PRO A 5 1.03 -16.23 5.99
N LEU A 6 0.26 -15.16 5.79
CA LEU A 6 0.81 -13.82 5.63
C LEU A 6 1.51 -13.44 6.94
N ASP A 7 2.75 -12.97 6.85
CA ASP A 7 3.46 -12.44 8.02
C ASP A 7 2.67 -11.26 8.60
N PRO A 8 2.21 -11.33 9.86
CA PRO A 8 1.41 -10.27 10.49
C PRO A 8 2.16 -8.93 10.55
N ASN A 9 3.48 -8.94 10.71
CA ASN A 9 4.30 -7.72 10.74
C ASN A 9 4.36 -7.08 9.36
N ALA A 10 4.49 -7.88 8.29
CA ALA A 10 4.46 -7.38 6.93
C ALA A 10 3.10 -6.76 6.59
N VAL A 11 1.99 -7.37 7.03
CA VAL A 11 0.64 -6.81 6.86
C VAL A 11 0.50 -5.47 7.59
N ARG A 12 1.04 -5.35 8.80
CA ARG A 12 1.02 -4.10 9.56
C ARG A 12 1.84 -3.00 8.86
N ALA A 13 3.06 -3.31 8.45
CA ALA A 13 3.93 -2.38 7.73
C ALA A 13 3.32 -1.90 6.40
N LEU A 14 2.67 -2.81 5.65
CA LEU A 14 1.96 -2.45 4.42
C LEU A 14 0.77 -1.53 4.68
N ASN A 15 0.02 -1.74 5.77
CA ASN A 15 -1.05 -0.83 6.15
C ASN A 15 -0.54 0.54 6.58
N GLU A 16 0.58 0.59 7.31
CA GLU A 16 1.24 1.86 7.67
C GLU A 16 1.67 2.63 6.41
N MET A 17 2.35 1.96 5.46
CA MET A 17 2.75 2.55 4.17
C MET A 17 1.55 3.02 3.35
N LYS A 18 0.47 2.23 3.28
CA LYS A 18 -0.78 2.61 2.60
C LYS A 18 -1.31 3.94 3.17
N MET A 19 -1.36 4.06 4.50
CA MET A 19 -1.86 5.26 5.16
C MET A 19 -0.91 6.46 5.00
N GLU A 20 0.41 6.23 4.97
CA GLU A 20 1.39 7.27 4.66
C GLU A 20 1.16 7.85 3.25
N ILE A 21 1.12 6.99 2.24
CA ILE A 21 0.93 7.42 0.83
C ILE A 21 -0.45 8.06 0.66
N ALA A 22 -1.50 7.53 1.30
CA ALA A 22 -2.83 8.13 1.26
C ALA A 22 -2.86 9.54 1.87
N ARG A 23 -2.04 9.82 2.91
CA ARG A 23 -1.88 11.17 3.45
C ARG A 23 -1.11 12.07 2.50
N GLU A 24 -0.02 11.58 1.90
CA GLU A 24 0.76 12.33 0.89
C GLU A 24 -0.10 12.76 -0.30
N LEU A 25 -1.04 11.90 -0.72
CA LEU A 25 -1.95 12.16 -1.83
C LEU A 25 -3.24 12.90 -1.44
N GLY A 26 -3.49 13.13 -0.15
CA GLY A 26 -4.70 13.80 0.32
C GLY A 26 -5.99 12.97 0.18
N VAL A 27 -5.88 11.63 0.10
CA VAL A 27 -7.00 10.69 -0.11
C VAL A 27 -7.23 9.78 1.11
N THR A 28 -6.86 10.25 2.30
CA THR A 28 -6.89 9.45 3.52
C THR A 28 -8.32 9.00 3.88
N ASP A 29 -9.31 9.84 3.61
CA ASP A 29 -10.72 9.57 3.90
C ASP A 29 -11.25 8.32 3.19
N THR A 30 -10.74 8.02 2.00
CA THR A 30 -11.04 6.78 1.26
C THR A 30 -10.71 5.52 2.06
N PHE A 31 -9.73 5.57 2.95
CA PHE A 31 -9.25 4.39 3.70
C PHE A 31 -9.66 4.38 5.16
N LEU A 32 -10.20 5.50 5.67
CA LEU A 32 -10.70 5.62 7.04
C LEU A 32 -12.22 5.45 7.11
N ASN A 33 -12.94 5.85 6.06
CA ASN A 33 -14.38 5.76 6.03
C ASN A 33 -14.79 4.33 5.68
N ASN A 34 -15.55 3.69 6.58
CA ASN A 34 -16.17 2.38 6.36
C ASN A 34 -17.48 2.48 5.55
N GLU A 35 -17.81 3.67 5.03
CA GLU A 35 -18.97 3.88 4.19
C GLU A 35 -18.69 3.37 2.77
N GLU A 36 -19.75 3.01 2.05
CA GLU A 36 -19.66 2.50 0.70
C GLU A 36 -19.18 3.63 -0.23
N ILE A 37 -17.88 3.64 -0.53
CA ILE A 37 -17.29 4.61 -1.46
C ILE A 37 -17.77 4.27 -2.86
N ASP A 38 -18.23 5.30 -3.58
CA ASP A 38 -18.55 5.17 -5.00
C ASP A 38 -17.40 4.45 -5.75
N PRO A 39 -17.68 3.36 -6.49
CA PRO A 39 -16.64 2.55 -7.12
C PRO A 39 -15.71 3.34 -8.04
N VAL A 40 -16.22 4.38 -8.70
CA VAL A 40 -15.43 5.23 -9.60
C VAL A 40 -14.45 6.06 -8.78
N ASN A 41 -14.93 6.74 -7.74
CA ASN A 41 -14.08 7.48 -6.80
C ASN A 41 -13.02 6.57 -6.16
N ASN A 42 -13.40 5.36 -5.75
CA ASN A 42 -12.48 4.40 -5.17
C ASN A 42 -11.35 4.02 -6.14
N ILE A 43 -11.63 3.78 -7.43
CA ILE A 43 -10.60 3.46 -8.43
C ILE A 43 -9.57 4.59 -8.55
N PHE A 44 -10.03 5.84 -8.61
CA PHE A 44 -9.15 7.01 -8.77
C PHE A 44 -8.35 7.34 -7.51
N THR A 45 -8.78 6.89 -6.33
CA THR A 45 -8.04 7.09 -5.07
C THR A 45 -7.16 5.89 -4.71
N ALA A 46 -7.66 4.66 -4.84
CA ALA A 46 -6.95 3.44 -4.43
C ALA A 46 -5.90 2.99 -5.46
N GLY A 47 -6.15 3.21 -6.75
CA GLY A 47 -5.21 2.85 -7.82
C GLY A 47 -3.84 3.53 -7.65
N PRO A 48 -3.76 4.87 -7.57
CA PRO A 48 -2.50 5.58 -7.36
C PRO A 48 -1.77 5.16 -6.09
N VAL A 49 -2.49 4.97 -4.97
CA VAL A 49 -1.90 4.52 -3.70
C VAL A 49 -1.25 3.15 -3.87
N GLY A 50 -1.96 2.17 -4.43
CA GLY A 50 -1.43 0.83 -4.67
C GLY A 50 -0.25 0.80 -5.65
N GLY A 51 -0.29 1.65 -6.69
CA GLY A 51 0.81 1.82 -7.64
C GLY A 51 2.09 2.35 -6.97
N LEU A 52 1.97 3.39 -6.14
CA LEU A 52 3.09 3.95 -5.39
C LEU A 52 3.64 2.98 -4.34
N MET A 53 2.76 2.24 -3.64
CA MET A 53 3.19 1.18 -2.72
C MET A 53 4.05 0.14 -3.44
N THR A 54 3.61 -0.32 -4.61
CA THR A 54 4.36 -1.31 -5.42
C THR A 54 5.72 -0.76 -5.82
N ARG A 55 5.77 0.49 -6.28
CA ARG A 55 7.03 1.16 -6.64
C ARG A 55 7.99 1.23 -5.45
N LYS A 56 7.53 1.71 -4.28
CA LYS A 56 8.38 1.78 -3.06
C LYS A 56 8.89 0.39 -2.64
N LEU A 57 8.06 -0.66 -2.74
CA LEU A 57 8.47 -2.03 -2.42
C LEU A 57 9.56 -2.54 -3.36
N VAL A 58 9.45 -2.26 -4.67
CA VAL A 58 10.49 -2.62 -5.65
C VAL A 58 11.79 -1.87 -5.34
N GLU A 59 11.72 -0.55 -5.12
CA GLU A 59 12.89 0.26 -4.78
C GLU A 59 13.61 -0.22 -3.50
N MET A 60 12.86 -0.64 -2.47
CA MET A 60 13.44 -1.24 -1.26
C MET A 60 14.07 -2.60 -1.54
N GLY A 61 13.45 -3.44 -2.37
CA GLY A 61 14.01 -4.71 -2.78
C GLY A 61 15.32 -4.55 -3.55
N GLU A 62 15.35 -3.62 -4.51
CA GLU A 62 16.56 -3.28 -5.27
C GLU A 62 17.69 -2.79 -4.36
N LYS A 63 17.40 -1.90 -3.40
CA LYS A 63 18.40 -1.42 -2.42
C LYS A 63 18.94 -2.54 -1.55
N ASN A 64 18.07 -3.37 -0.99
CA ASN A 64 18.50 -4.49 -0.13
C ASN A 64 19.40 -5.47 -0.90
N LEU A 65 19.12 -5.72 -2.17
CA LEU A 65 19.96 -6.59 -3.01
C LEU A 65 21.34 -5.99 -3.29
N ILE A 66 21.43 -4.66 -3.44
CA ILE A 66 22.71 -3.96 -3.65
C ILE A 66 23.50 -3.89 -2.34
N ASP A 67 22.85 -3.61 -1.22
CA ASP A 67 23.50 -3.44 0.09
C ASP A 67 23.95 -4.78 0.71
N GLU A 68 23.43 -5.91 0.22
CA GLU A 68 23.84 -7.28 0.61
C GLU A 68 25.09 -7.80 -0.15
N GLU A 69 25.60 -7.06 -1.16
CA GLU A 69 26.91 -7.29 -1.82
C GLU A 69 28.08 -6.55 -1.13
#